data_AF-V6Z323-F1
#
_entry.id   AF-V6Z323-F1
#
_cell.length_a   1.000
_cell.length_b   1.000
_cell.length_c   1.000
_cell.angle_alpha   90.00
_cell.angle_beta   90.00
_cell.angle_gamma   90.00
#
_symmetry.space_group_name_H-M   'P 1'
#
loop_
_entity.id
_entity.type
_entity.pdbx_description
1 polymer ?
#
loop_
_entity_poly.entity_id
_entity_poly.type
_entity_poly.pdbx_seq_one_letter_code
_entity_poly.pdbx_strand_id
1 'polypeptide(L)'
;MTEKEILSHYNVNLELFDDDLEREAFYINSLRTIFISSKLTGIDRRKALLHELGHIEHNPKNLHRNRELYEVQADRNMIHHLLKAELAECDDHKNFNYVHFMEKYNLKTIANEAMVIEEYLNLI
;
A
#
# COMPACT_ATOMS: atom_id res chain seq x y z
N MET A 1 8.54 -9.63 -4.71
CA MET A 1 7.32 -10.46 -4.48
C MET A 1 6.22 -9.99 -5.41
N THR A 2 5.70 -10.87 -6.25
CA THR A 2 4.63 -10.61 -7.23
C THR A 2 3.30 -10.31 -6.54
N GLU A 3 2.33 -9.69 -7.24
CA GLU A 3 0.98 -9.47 -6.67
C GLU A 3 0.32 -10.77 -6.22
N LYS A 4 0.46 -11.84 -7.02
CA LYS A 4 -0.15 -13.15 -6.73
C LYS A 4 0.40 -13.77 -5.43
N GLU A 5 1.69 -13.66 -5.21
CA GLU A 5 2.34 -14.15 -3.97
C GLU A 5 1.81 -13.40 -2.75
N ILE A 6 1.65 -12.08 -2.85
CA ILE A 6 1.14 -11.25 -1.75
C ILE A 6 -0.31 -11.60 -1.45
N LEU A 7 -1.19 -11.63 -2.46
CA LEU A 7 -2.60 -11.99 -2.29
C LEU A 7 -2.77 -13.37 -1.64
N SER A 8 -1.95 -14.34 -2.06
CA SER A 8 -1.93 -15.67 -1.47
C SER A 8 -1.46 -15.66 -0.01
N HIS A 9 -0.44 -14.86 0.32
CA HIS A 9 0.08 -14.74 1.69
C HIS A 9 -0.99 -14.18 2.64
N TYR A 10 -1.71 -13.15 2.20
CA TYR A 10 -2.77 -12.51 2.99
C TYR A 10 -4.12 -13.25 2.92
N ASN A 11 -4.23 -14.31 2.10
CA ASN A 11 -5.49 -15.03 1.85
C ASN A 11 -6.63 -14.06 1.47
N VAL A 12 -6.37 -13.24 0.44
CA VAL A 12 -7.29 -12.22 -0.08
C VAL A 12 -7.43 -12.37 -1.59
N ASN A 13 -8.66 -12.23 -2.07
CA ASN A 13 -9.00 -12.25 -3.49
C ASN A 13 -8.80 -10.87 -4.11
N LEU A 14 -8.61 -10.84 -5.43
CA LEU A 14 -8.52 -9.60 -6.20
C LEU A 14 -9.52 -9.66 -7.35
N GLU A 15 -10.40 -8.65 -7.41
CA GLU A 15 -11.34 -8.47 -8.50
C GLU A 15 -11.12 -7.12 -9.18
N LEU A 16 -11.36 -7.09 -10.50
CA LEU A 16 -11.29 -5.88 -11.30
C LEU A 16 -12.70 -5.36 -11.55
N PHE A 17 -12.86 -4.04 -11.50
CA PHE A 17 -14.08 -3.37 -11.95
C PHE A 17 -13.76 -2.33 -13.01
N ASP A 18 -14.68 -2.13 -13.95
CA ASP A 18 -14.53 -1.20 -15.09
C ASP A 18 -15.44 0.04 -14.96
N ASP A 19 -16.07 0.20 -13.79
CA ASP A 19 -16.99 1.32 -13.52
C ASP A 19 -16.23 2.61 -13.20
N ASP A 20 -16.83 3.75 -13.59
CA ASP A 20 -16.44 5.10 -13.20
C ASP A 20 -16.86 5.41 -11.75
N LEU A 21 -16.36 4.62 -10.82
CA LEU A 21 -16.44 4.96 -9.40
C LEU A 21 -15.42 6.06 -9.10
N GLU A 22 -15.78 6.96 -8.17
CA GLU A 22 -14.85 7.97 -7.66
C GLU A 22 -13.64 7.35 -6.93
N ARG A 23 -13.75 6.09 -6.51
CA ARG A 23 -12.68 5.35 -5.83
C ARG A 23 -12.02 4.38 -6.80
N GLU A 24 -10.70 4.41 -6.84
CA GLU A 24 -9.91 3.57 -7.73
C GLU A 24 -9.66 2.17 -7.15
N ALA A 25 -9.74 2.00 -5.83
CA ALA A 25 -9.66 0.72 -5.15
C ALA A 25 -10.42 0.74 -3.80
N PHE A 26 -10.80 -0.44 -3.31
CA PHE A 26 -11.34 -0.65 -1.96
C PHE A 26 -11.32 -2.13 -1.54
N TYR A 27 -11.15 -2.38 -0.25
CA TYR A 27 -11.27 -3.71 0.37
C TYR A 27 -12.66 -3.96 0.99
N ILE A 28 -13.23 -5.13 0.74
CA ILE A 28 -14.45 -5.62 1.40
C ILE A 28 -14.13 -6.79 2.32
N ASN A 29 -14.16 -6.53 3.63
CA ASN A 29 -13.81 -7.53 4.65
C ASN A 29 -14.68 -8.79 4.65
N SER A 30 -15.99 -8.67 4.42
CA SER A 30 -16.91 -9.82 4.40
C SER A 30 -16.65 -10.76 3.23
N LEU A 31 -16.08 -10.26 2.14
CA LEU A 31 -15.72 -11.04 0.94
C LEU A 31 -14.26 -11.49 0.96
N ARG A 32 -13.43 -10.88 1.82
CA ARG A 32 -11.96 -10.95 1.74
C ARG A 32 -11.46 -10.68 0.33
N THR A 33 -12.00 -9.63 -0.29
CA THR A 33 -11.71 -9.27 -1.68
C THR A 33 -11.32 -7.80 -1.77
N ILE A 34 -10.21 -7.53 -2.45
CA ILE A 34 -9.82 -6.19 -2.90
C ILE A 34 -10.39 -6.00 -4.30
N PHE A 35 -11.05 -4.86 -4.50
CA PHE A 35 -11.53 -4.40 -5.79
C PHE A 35 -10.60 -3.30 -6.28
N ILE A 36 -10.08 -3.42 -7.51
CA ILE A 36 -9.22 -2.41 -8.13
C ILE A 36 -9.76 -2.06 -9.51
N SER A 37 -9.77 -0.77 -9.84
CA SER A 37 -10.16 -0.30 -11.16
C SER A 37 -9.28 -0.92 -12.25
N SER A 38 -9.90 -1.35 -13.34
CA SER A 38 -9.24 -1.80 -14.57
C SER A 38 -8.30 -0.73 -15.15
N LYS A 39 -8.56 0.55 -14.85
CA LYS A 39 -7.81 1.71 -15.33
C LYS A 39 -6.47 1.90 -14.62
N LEU A 40 -6.33 1.36 -13.40
CA LEU A 40 -5.08 1.42 -12.66
C LEU A 40 -4.07 0.41 -13.20
N THR A 41 -2.88 0.92 -13.54
CA THR A 41 -1.76 0.10 -14.06
C THR A 41 -0.44 0.44 -13.36
N GLY A 42 0.57 -0.41 -13.56
CA GLY A 42 1.94 -0.15 -13.10
C GLY A 42 2.06 0.16 -11.61
N ILE A 43 2.75 1.26 -11.30
CA ILE A 43 3.04 1.70 -9.92
C ILE A 43 1.77 2.09 -9.17
N ASP A 44 0.81 2.75 -9.82
CA ASP A 44 -0.41 3.21 -9.14
C ASP A 44 -1.30 2.03 -8.75
N ARG A 45 -1.43 1.03 -9.62
CA ARG A 45 -2.07 -0.25 -9.28
C ARG A 45 -1.41 -0.91 -8.08
N ARG A 46 -0.08 -0.99 -8.10
CA ARG A 46 0.71 -1.63 -7.04
C ARG A 46 0.50 -0.92 -5.70
N LYS A 47 0.52 0.42 -5.69
CA LYS A 47 0.26 1.24 -4.50
C LYS A 47 -1.13 0.99 -3.95
N ALA A 48 -2.15 1.11 -4.80
CA ALA A 48 -3.54 0.88 -4.41
C ALA A 48 -3.73 -0.50 -3.78
N LEU A 49 -3.19 -1.56 -4.39
CA LEU A 49 -3.24 -2.90 -3.83
C LEU A 49 -2.62 -2.96 -2.42
N LEU A 50 -1.41 -2.42 -2.26
CA LEU A 50 -0.70 -2.47 -0.97
C LEU A 50 -1.38 -1.62 0.11
N HIS A 51 -2.01 -0.51 -0.27
CA HIS A 51 -2.86 0.29 0.62
C HIS A 51 -4.04 -0.53 1.13
N GLU A 52 -4.79 -1.15 0.21
CA GLU A 52 -5.97 -1.94 0.56
C GLU A 52 -5.64 -3.16 1.42
N LEU A 53 -4.47 -3.78 1.22
CA LEU A 53 -3.96 -4.84 2.11
C LEU A 53 -3.77 -4.35 3.56
N GLY A 54 -3.40 -3.08 3.72
CA GLY A 54 -3.28 -2.44 5.04
C GLY A 54 -4.61 -2.35 5.78
N HIS A 55 -5.75 -2.50 5.09
CA HIS A 55 -7.07 -2.54 5.71
C HIS A 55 -7.53 -3.91 6.20
N ILE A 56 -6.81 -5.01 5.90
CA ILE A 56 -7.27 -6.38 6.19
C ILE A 56 -7.50 -6.61 7.69
N GLU A 57 -6.60 -6.11 8.53
CA GLU A 57 -6.65 -6.33 9.98
C GLU A 57 -7.52 -5.29 10.72
N HIS A 58 -8.05 -4.30 10.01
CA HIS A 58 -8.89 -3.28 10.62
C HIS A 58 -10.29 -3.82 10.94
N ASN A 59 -10.76 -3.54 12.16
CA ASN A 59 -12.12 -3.90 12.55
C ASN A 59 -13.14 -2.94 11.92
N PRO A 60 -14.05 -3.42 11.04
CA PRO A 60 -15.03 -2.56 10.37
C PRO A 60 -15.98 -1.86 11.33
N LYS A 61 -16.24 -2.43 12.51
CA LYS A 61 -17.13 -1.83 13.53
C LYS A 61 -16.59 -0.50 14.06
N ASN A 62 -15.27 -0.29 13.96
CA ASN A 62 -14.60 0.92 14.44
C ASN A 62 -14.30 1.91 13.31
N LEU A 63 -14.65 1.60 12.06
CA LEU A 63 -14.30 2.42 10.89
C LEU A 63 -14.73 3.88 11.04
N HIS A 64 -15.94 4.12 11.54
CA HIS A 64 -16.44 5.49 11.73
C HIS A 64 -15.63 6.31 12.74
N ARG A 65 -15.06 5.67 13.76
CA ARG A 65 -14.30 6.34 14.83
C ARG A 65 -12.82 6.48 14.48
N ASN A 66 -12.27 5.48 13.77
CA ASN A 66 -10.83 5.33 13.53
C ASN A 66 -10.46 5.55 12.06
N ARG A 67 -11.33 6.17 11.25
CA ARG A 67 -11.11 6.30 9.80
C ARG A 67 -9.73 6.86 9.47
N GLU A 68 -9.38 8.02 10.02
CA GLU A 68 -8.10 8.68 9.75
C GLU A 68 -6.91 7.81 10.19
N LEU A 69 -7.02 7.16 11.36
CA LEU A 69 -5.99 6.23 11.84
C LEU A 69 -5.81 5.05 10.88
N TYR A 70 -6.91 4.47 10.39
CA TYR A 70 -6.86 3.33 9.47
C TYR A 70 -6.28 3.69 8.11
N GLU A 71 -6.57 4.89 7.59
CA GLU A 71 -5.92 5.36 6.35
C GLU A 71 -4.42 5.55 6.55
N VAL A 72 -3.99 6.14 7.67
CA VAL A 72 -2.56 6.30 7.98
C VAL A 72 -1.86 4.94 8.15
N GLN A 73 -2.53 3.97 8.76
CA GLN A 73 -2.01 2.60 8.90
C GLN A 73 -1.90 1.90 7.54
N ALA A 74 -2.87 2.11 6.65
CA ALA A 74 -2.85 1.58 5.29
C ALA A 74 -1.75 2.22 4.43
N ASP A 75 -1.58 3.55 4.50
CA ASP A 75 -0.47 4.27 3.86
C ASP A 75 0.89 3.74 4.34
N ARG A 76 1.03 3.51 5.65
CA ARG A 76 2.26 2.98 6.24
C ARG A 76 2.53 1.55 5.76
N ASN A 77 1.51 0.71 5.68
CA ASN A 77 1.62 -0.64 5.12
C ASN A 77 2.07 -0.61 3.65
N MET A 78 1.52 0.30 2.85
CA MET A 78 1.94 0.53 1.48
C MET A 78 3.42 0.90 1.41
N ILE A 79 3.84 1.93 2.16
CA ILE A 79 5.22 2.42 2.19
C ILE A 79 6.20 1.32 2.63
N HIS A 80 5.87 0.55 3.67
CA HIS A 80 6.68 -0.57 4.15
C HIS A 80 7.00 -1.58 3.04
N HIS A 81 5.98 -2.00 2.29
CA HIS A 81 6.14 -3.00 1.24
C HIS A 81 6.89 -2.46 0.02
N LEU A 82 6.72 -1.18 -0.31
CA LEU A 82 7.48 -0.52 -1.38
C LEU A 82 8.96 -0.41 -1.00
N LEU A 83 9.27 0.03 0.23
CA LEU A 83 10.63 0.09 0.74
C LEU A 83 11.30 -1.28 0.72
N LYS A 84 10.62 -2.30 1.22
CA LYS A 84 11.13 -3.67 1.22
C LYS A 84 11.45 -4.17 -0.19
N ALA A 85 10.68 -3.76 -1.20
CA ALA A 85 10.95 -4.09 -2.59
C ALA A 85 12.17 -3.35 -3.14
N GLU A 86 12.27 -2.03 -2.92
CA GLU A 86 13.41 -1.22 -3.37
C GLU A 86 14.72 -1.65 -2.72
N LEU A 87 14.70 -1.89 -1.40
CA LEU A 87 15.89 -2.31 -0.66
C LEU A 87 16.38 -3.70 -1.11
N ALA A 88 15.47 -4.60 -1.48
CA ALA A 88 15.84 -5.91 -2.02
C ALA A 88 16.55 -5.83 -3.38
N GLU A 89 16.39 -4.73 -4.13
CA GLU A 89 17.08 -4.47 -5.39
C GLU A 89 18.37 -3.65 -5.21
N CYS A 90 18.62 -3.13 -4.00
CA CYS A 90 19.79 -2.31 -3.70
C CYS A 90 20.97 -3.17 -3.18
N ASP A 91 22.14 -3.05 -3.82
CA ASP A 91 23.36 -3.76 -3.37
C ASP A 91 23.88 -3.26 -2.01
N ASP A 92 23.72 -1.97 -1.73
CA ASP A 92 24.05 -1.34 -0.44
C ASP A 92 22.91 -0.42 -0.01
N HIS A 93 22.23 -0.80 1.07
CA HIS A 93 21.12 -0.04 1.63
C HIS A 93 21.51 1.39 2.01
N LYS A 94 22.81 1.68 2.28
CA LYS A 94 23.28 3.04 2.62
C LYS A 94 23.15 4.04 1.46
N ASN A 95 23.01 3.55 0.23
CA ASN A 95 22.78 4.39 -0.95
C ASN A 95 21.29 4.73 -1.16
N PHE A 96 20.41 4.26 -0.28
CA PHE A 96 18.99 4.58 -0.35
C PHE A 96 18.77 6.10 -0.25
N ASN A 97 18.09 6.66 -1.24
CA ASN A 97 17.72 8.07 -1.30
C ASN A 97 16.19 8.19 -1.19
N TYR A 98 15.72 8.63 -0.02
CA TYR A 98 14.30 8.73 0.27
C TYR A 98 13.58 9.77 -0.61
N VAL A 99 14.29 10.82 -1.09
CA VAL A 99 13.72 11.83 -1.98
C VAL A 99 13.37 11.20 -3.33
N HIS A 100 14.31 10.47 -3.94
CA HIS A 100 14.06 9.73 -5.18
C HIS A 100 12.95 8.67 -5.01
N PHE A 101 12.91 8.00 -3.85
CA PHE A 101 11.83 7.06 -3.53
C PHE A 101 10.46 7.76 -3.52
N MET A 102 10.34 8.89 -2.81
CA MET A 102 9.08 9.64 -2.75
C MET A 102 8.66 10.17 -4.12
N GLU A 103 9.59 10.64 -4.94
CA GLU A 103 9.34 11.06 -6.32
C GLU A 103 8.84 9.90 -7.19
N LYS A 104 9.53 8.75 -7.17
CA LYS A 104 9.17 7.54 -7.93
C LYS A 104 7.75 7.07 -7.64
N TYR A 105 7.34 7.12 -6.37
CA TYR A 105 6.03 6.65 -5.92
C TYR A 105 4.98 7.76 -5.82
N ASN A 106 5.33 9.00 -6.17
CA ASN A 106 4.44 10.17 -6.12
C ASN A 106 3.86 10.41 -4.71
N LEU A 107 4.69 10.24 -3.67
CA LEU A 107 4.35 10.50 -2.26
C LEU A 107 4.59 11.98 -1.96
N LYS A 108 3.55 12.72 -1.55
CA LYS A 108 3.60 14.20 -1.55
C LYS A 108 3.48 14.86 -0.18
N THR A 109 3.16 14.10 0.86
CA THR A 109 2.86 14.69 2.17
C THR A 109 4.03 14.55 3.14
N ILE A 110 4.10 15.46 4.11
CA ILE A 110 5.05 15.37 5.23
C ILE A 110 4.83 14.09 6.07
N ALA A 111 3.60 13.58 6.11
CA ALA A 111 3.28 12.32 6.77
C ALA A 111 3.91 11.14 6.02
N ASN A 112 3.88 11.15 4.68
CA ASN A 112 4.57 10.13 3.89
C ASN A 112 6.09 10.21 4.09
N GLU A 113 6.67 11.42 4.10
CA GLU A 113 8.11 11.59 4.36
C GLU A 113 8.52 10.97 5.70
N ALA A 114 7.81 11.32 6.77
CA ALA A 114 8.05 10.76 8.10
C ALA A 114 7.94 9.22 8.10
N MET A 115 6.87 8.69 7.49
CA MET A 115 6.67 7.24 7.38
C MET A 115 7.78 6.55 6.58
N VAL A 116 8.26 7.13 5.47
CA VAL A 116 9.35 6.57 4.67
C VAL A 116 10.64 6.48 5.48
N ILE A 117 10.99 7.56 6.20
CA ILE A 117 12.20 7.60 7.03
C ILE A 117 12.10 6.57 8.17
N GLU A 118 10.97 6.55 8.88
CA GLU A 118 10.77 5.61 10.00
C GLU A 118 10.79 4.14 9.53
N GLU A 119 10.06 3.82 8.45
CA GLU A 119 10.03 2.46 7.92
C GLU A 119 11.38 2.02 7.34
N TYR A 120 12.12 2.92 6.70
CA TYR A 120 13.48 2.63 6.22
C TYR A 120 14.39 2.23 7.41
N LEU A 121 14.37 3.01 8.49
CA LEU A 121 15.16 2.71 9.69
C LEU A 121 14.73 1.41 10.39
N ASN A 122 13.46 1.03 10.30
CA ASN A 122 12.96 -0.24 10.85
C ASN A 122 13.38 -1.47 10.04
N LEU A 123 13.77 -1.29 8.77
CA LEU A 123 14.09 -2.38 7.84
C LEU A 123 15.59 -2.70 7.72
N ILE A 124 16.46 -1.86 8.29
CA ILE A 124 17.93 -1.96 8.19
C ILE A 124 18.60 -2.43 9.48
#